data_AF-A0A7J0E0I1-F1
#
_entry.id   AF-A0A7J0E0I1-F1
#
_cell.length_a   1.000
_cell.length_b   1.000
_cell.length_c   1.000
_cell.angle_alpha   90.00
_cell.angle_beta   90.00
_cell.angle_gamma   90.00
#
_symmetry.space_group_name_H-M   'P 1'
#
loop_
_entity.id
_entity.type
_entity.pdbx_description
1 polymer ?
#
loop_
_entity_poly.entity_id
_entity_poly.type
_entity_poly.pdbx_seq_one_letter_code
_entity_poly.pdbx_strand_id
1 'polypeptide(L)'
;MSSSPPRFGSILKTHILGCPCVMISSPEAAKLVLVTRAHLFKPTFPASKERMLGKQAIFFHQGDYHTKLRKLVLRAFMPESIRTIVPDIESIAVGMMKSWEGQLINTFQEMKTYAFNVALLSIFGKEEVLNREDLKKCYYILEKGYNSMPINLPGTLFHKSMKARKELAQILANVISIQRQMKHNQRNLLGSLMSDKEGLTDEQVADNIIGVIFAARDTTASVLTWILKYLAENPSVLQSCHEQEEIMREKCGGEKVLVWEDTKKMPITSRVIQETLRVASILSFTFREAVEDVEFEGPESGS
;
A
#
# COMPACT_ATOMS: atom_id res chain seq x y z
N MET A 1 -11.48 -10.24 -14.77
CA MET A 1 -11.94 -10.68 -16.11
C MET A 1 -10.75 -11.26 -16.87
N SER A 2 -10.79 -12.57 -17.13
CA SER A 2 -9.76 -13.29 -17.90
C SER A 2 -9.86 -12.89 -19.37
N SER A 3 -8.85 -12.20 -19.89
CA SER A 3 -8.74 -11.87 -21.31
C SER A 3 -7.54 -12.56 -21.98
N SER A 4 -7.02 -13.65 -21.40
CA SER A 4 -6.19 -14.55 -22.19
C SER A 4 -7.12 -15.29 -23.15
N PRO A 5 -6.92 -15.17 -24.49
CA PRO A 5 -7.72 -15.93 -25.44
C PRO A 5 -7.62 -17.41 -25.09
N PRO A 6 -8.68 -18.22 -25.27
CA PRO A 6 -8.66 -19.67 -25.04
C PRO A 6 -7.60 -20.43 -25.88
N ARG A 7 -6.83 -19.72 -26.71
CA ARG A 7 -5.73 -20.21 -27.55
C ARG A 7 -4.39 -20.36 -26.82
N PHE A 8 -4.20 -19.73 -25.68
CA PHE A 8 -2.94 -19.82 -24.93
C PHE A 8 -3.28 -20.33 -23.53
N GLY A 9 -2.71 -21.47 -23.14
CA GLY A 9 -2.97 -22.11 -21.85
C GLY A 9 -2.59 -21.23 -20.65
N SER A 10 -2.47 -21.83 -19.47
CA SER A 10 -2.14 -21.11 -18.22
C SER A 10 -0.73 -20.46 -18.18
N ILE A 11 0.05 -20.60 -19.26
CA ILE A 11 1.40 -20.07 -19.45
C ILE A 11 1.51 -19.45 -20.85
N LEU A 12 1.90 -18.18 -20.92
CA LEU A 12 2.08 -17.42 -22.17
C LEU A 12 3.44 -16.72 -22.20
N LYS A 13 4.18 -16.84 -23.29
CA LYS A 13 5.39 -16.04 -23.55
C LYS A 13 5.00 -14.74 -24.26
N THR A 14 5.52 -13.60 -23.80
CA THR A 14 5.24 -12.27 -24.36
C THR A 14 6.41 -11.32 -24.10
N HIS A 15 6.31 -10.06 -24.56
CA HIS A 15 7.22 -8.99 -24.21
C HIS A 15 6.46 -7.87 -23.51
N ILE A 16 6.84 -7.55 -22.27
CA ILE A 16 6.26 -6.46 -21.49
C ILE A 16 7.33 -5.40 -21.30
N LEU A 17 7.06 -4.18 -21.79
CA LEU A 17 7.99 -3.04 -21.71
C LEU A 17 9.39 -3.34 -22.28
N GLY A 18 9.46 -4.14 -23.34
CA GLY A 18 10.72 -4.54 -23.99
C GLY A 18 11.44 -5.70 -23.31
N CYS A 19 10.94 -6.21 -22.19
CA CYS A 19 11.51 -7.37 -21.51
C CYS A 19 10.77 -8.66 -21.92
N PRO A 20 11.49 -9.75 -22.27
CA PRO A 20 10.86 -11.05 -22.45
C PRO A 20 10.23 -11.50 -21.13
N CYS A 21 8.98 -11.95 -21.17
CA CYS A 21 8.19 -12.29 -19.99
C CYS A 21 7.41 -13.58 -20.22
N VAL A 22 7.27 -14.36 -19.14
CA VAL A 22 6.35 -15.49 -19.06
C VAL A 22 5.22 -15.10 -18.13
N MET A 23 4.01 -15.01 -18.68
CA MET A 23 2.80 -14.77 -17.91
C MET A 23 2.23 -16.11 -17.45
N ILE A 24 1.97 -16.21 -16.15
CA ILE A 24 1.46 -17.41 -15.49
C ILE A 24 0.14 -17.05 -14.81
N SER A 25 -0.92 -17.83 -15.07
CA SER A 25 -2.25 -17.64 -14.47
C SER A 25 -2.75 -18.83 -13.65
N SER A 26 -2.05 -19.97 -13.67
CA SER A 26 -2.39 -21.13 -12.82
C SER A 26 -2.05 -20.86 -11.34
N PRO A 27 -2.95 -21.17 -10.39
CA PRO A 27 -2.66 -21.08 -8.96
C PRO A 27 -1.47 -21.95 -8.51
N GLU A 28 -1.34 -23.15 -9.06
CA GLU A 28 -0.24 -24.10 -8.77
C GLU A 28 1.08 -23.50 -9.20
N ALA A 29 1.09 -22.91 -10.39
CA ALA A 29 2.25 -22.26 -10.97
C ALA A 29 2.65 -20.98 -10.22
N ALA A 30 1.67 -20.15 -9.85
CA ALA A 30 1.91 -18.99 -9.00
C ALA A 30 2.47 -19.42 -7.63
N LYS A 31 1.94 -20.49 -7.03
CA LYS A 31 2.45 -21.04 -5.77
C LYS A 31 3.89 -21.55 -5.89
N LEU A 32 4.26 -22.17 -7.01
CA LEU A 32 5.63 -22.58 -7.26
C LEU A 32 6.59 -21.39 -7.27
N VAL A 33 6.25 -20.33 -8.01
CA VAL A 33 7.09 -19.12 -8.14
C VAL A 33 7.14 -18.31 -6.84
N LEU A 34 6.02 -18.18 -6.13
CA LEU A 34 5.90 -17.29 -4.96
C LEU A 34 6.19 -17.97 -3.62
N VAL A 35 6.11 -19.30 -3.55
CA VAL A 35 6.22 -20.06 -2.30
C VAL A 35 7.21 -21.22 -2.42
N THR A 36 6.90 -22.24 -3.22
CA THR A 36 7.63 -23.52 -3.18
C THR A 36 9.08 -23.41 -3.67
N ARG A 37 9.32 -22.62 -4.72
CA ARG A 37 10.64 -22.36 -5.29
C ARG A 37 10.98 -20.87 -5.29
N ALA A 38 10.48 -20.13 -4.31
CA ALA A 38 10.65 -18.67 -4.24
C ALA A 38 12.11 -18.19 -4.24
N HIS A 39 13.05 -19.02 -3.79
CA HIS A 39 14.49 -18.72 -3.80
C HIS A 39 15.08 -18.65 -5.23
N LEU A 40 14.41 -19.24 -6.23
CA LEU A 40 14.80 -19.18 -7.64
C LEU A 40 14.33 -17.90 -8.34
N PHE A 41 13.59 -17.05 -7.64
CA PHE A 41 12.98 -15.86 -8.21
C PHE A 41 13.24 -14.62 -7.36
N LYS A 42 13.49 -13.50 -8.02
CA LYS A 42 13.58 -12.19 -7.36
C LYS A 42 12.48 -11.23 -7.80
N PRO A 43 11.98 -10.36 -6.91
CA PRO A 43 11.17 -9.23 -7.34
C PRO A 43 11.95 -8.44 -8.40
N THR A 44 11.27 -8.07 -9.49
CA THR A 44 11.86 -7.26 -10.54
C THR A 44 10.93 -6.09 -10.84
N PHE A 45 11.51 -4.92 -11.04
CA PHE A 45 10.80 -3.69 -11.32
C PHE A 45 11.57 -2.90 -12.38
N PRO A 46 10.90 -2.12 -13.24
CA PRO A 46 11.60 -1.22 -14.13
C PRO A 46 12.46 -0.22 -13.33
N ALA A 47 13.68 0.04 -13.79
CA ALA A 47 14.61 0.99 -13.16
C ALA A 47 14.03 2.41 -13.01
N SER A 48 12.99 2.76 -13.78
CA SER A 48 12.23 4.00 -13.57
C SER A 48 11.48 4.02 -12.23
N LYS A 49 10.88 2.90 -11.83
CA LYS A 49 10.13 2.78 -10.57
C LYS A 49 11.06 2.86 -9.36
N GLU A 50 12.23 2.20 -9.46
CA GLU A 50 13.29 2.26 -8.45
C GLU A 50 13.76 3.71 -8.23
N ARG A 51 14.06 4.43 -9.32
CA ARG A 51 14.47 5.85 -9.23
C ARG A 51 13.38 6.76 -8.63
N MET A 52 12.10 6.47 -8.87
CA MET A 52 10.99 7.29 -8.40
C MET A 52 10.67 7.05 -6.92
N LEU A 53 10.56 5.80 -6.49
CA LEU A 53 10.25 5.49 -5.09
C LEU A 53 11.48 5.67 -4.21
N GLY A 54 12.66 5.32 -4.72
CA GLY A 54 13.92 5.36 -3.98
C GLY A 54 14.59 3.99 -4.03
N LYS A 55 15.90 4.00 -4.26
CA LYS A 55 16.67 2.76 -4.43
C LYS A 55 16.72 1.92 -3.16
N GLN A 56 16.63 2.57 -1.99
CA GLN A 56 16.69 1.93 -0.68
C GLN A 56 15.34 1.40 -0.19
N ALA A 57 14.27 1.58 -0.97
CA ALA A 57 12.94 1.14 -0.58
C ALA A 57 12.86 -0.39 -0.57
N ILE A 58 12.19 -0.94 0.44
CA ILE A 58 12.05 -2.38 0.68
C ILE A 58 11.67 -3.21 -0.57
N PHE A 59 10.91 -2.66 -1.51
CA PHE A 59 10.46 -3.35 -2.72
C PHE A 59 11.58 -3.85 -3.63
N PHE A 60 12.73 -3.18 -3.63
CA PHE A 60 13.81 -3.40 -4.59
C PHE A 60 14.96 -4.23 -4.02
N HIS A 61 14.81 -4.75 -2.81
CA HIS A 61 15.87 -5.47 -2.12
C HIS A 61 15.48 -6.91 -1.78
N GLN A 62 16.52 -7.71 -1.52
CA GLN A 62 16.43 -9.09 -1.08
C GLN A 62 17.44 -9.38 0.04
N GLY A 63 17.47 -10.62 0.52
CA GLY A 63 18.44 -11.11 1.51
C GLY A 63 18.31 -10.41 2.86
N ASP A 64 19.45 -10.21 3.53
CA ASP A 64 19.51 -9.70 4.90
C ASP A 64 18.99 -8.26 5.01
N TYR A 65 19.30 -7.41 4.03
CA TYR A 65 18.82 -6.03 4.04
C TYR A 65 17.29 -5.95 3.95
N HIS A 66 16.68 -6.70 3.02
CA HIS A 66 15.23 -6.80 2.94
C HIS A 66 14.63 -7.40 4.21
N THR A 67 15.24 -8.45 4.76
CA THR A 67 14.78 -9.10 6.00
C THR A 67 14.79 -8.12 7.18
N LYS A 68 15.84 -7.30 7.28
CA LYS A 68 15.94 -6.23 8.28
C LYS A 68 14.85 -5.18 8.10
N LEU A 69 14.73 -4.60 6.91
CA LEU A 69 13.68 -3.62 6.61
C LEU A 69 12.28 -4.18 6.86
N ARG A 70 12.01 -5.41 6.44
CA ARG A 70 10.73 -6.09 6.66
C ARG A 70 10.39 -6.19 8.14
N LYS A 71 11.35 -6.54 9.00
CA LYS A 71 11.13 -6.58 10.46
C LYS A 71 10.79 -5.19 11.02
N LEU A 72 11.50 -4.15 10.58
CA LEU A 72 11.27 -2.77 11.03
C LEU A 72 9.90 -2.25 10.56
N VAL A 73 9.54 -2.46 9.30
CA VAL A 73 8.24 -2.08 8.75
C VAL A 73 7.12 -2.83 9.48
N LEU A 74 7.22 -4.16 9.61
CA LEU A 74 6.18 -4.97 10.27
C LEU A 74 5.93 -4.55 11.72
N ARG A 75 6.95 -4.13 12.47
CA ARG A 75 6.80 -3.65 13.86
C ARG A 75 5.78 -2.52 13.97
N ALA A 76 5.71 -1.62 12.98
CA ALA A 76 4.74 -0.52 12.97
C ALA A 76 3.29 -0.98 12.70
N PHE A 77 3.13 -2.18 12.13
CA PHE A 77 1.84 -2.76 11.76
C PHE A 77 1.50 -4.01 12.60
N MET A 78 2.18 -4.23 13.72
CA MET A 78 1.81 -5.26 14.68
C MET A 78 0.54 -4.85 15.44
N PRO A 79 -0.25 -5.81 15.97
CA PRO A 79 -1.47 -5.50 16.72
C PRO A 79 -1.26 -4.50 17.85
N GLU A 80 -0.12 -4.54 18.54
CA GLU A 80 0.22 -3.63 19.64
C GLU A 80 0.35 -2.17 19.18
N SER A 81 0.78 -1.93 17.94
CA SER A 81 0.84 -0.60 17.34
C SER A 81 -0.53 -0.20 16.78
N ILE A 82 -1.17 -1.06 16.00
CA ILE A 82 -2.45 -0.74 15.34
C ILE A 82 -3.55 -0.43 16.37
N ARG A 83 -3.61 -1.18 17.49
CA ARG A 83 -4.56 -0.94 18.58
C ARG A 83 -4.60 0.52 19.04
N THR A 84 -3.46 1.19 19.04
CA THR A 84 -3.33 2.55 19.57
C THR A 84 -3.88 3.62 18.62
N ILE A 85 -4.07 3.30 17.34
CA ILE A 85 -4.48 4.24 16.29
C ILE A 85 -5.88 3.98 15.73
N VAL A 86 -6.60 2.93 16.16
CA VAL A 86 -7.98 2.66 15.71
C VAL A 86 -8.92 3.86 15.95
N PRO A 87 -8.92 4.50 17.14
CA PRO A 87 -9.68 5.74 17.37
C PRO A 87 -9.38 6.86 16.36
N ASP A 88 -8.11 7.02 16.00
CA ASP A 88 -7.67 8.10 15.11
C ASP A 88 -8.05 7.79 13.65
N ILE A 89 -8.03 6.52 13.25
CA ILE A 89 -8.53 6.07 11.94
C ILE A 89 -10.02 6.36 11.82
N GLU A 90 -10.82 6.06 12.85
CA GLU A 90 -12.24 6.41 12.88
C GLU A 90 -12.45 7.92 12.81
N SER A 91 -11.69 8.71 13.58
CA SER A 91 -11.77 10.17 13.55
C SER A 91 -11.50 10.75 12.14
N ILE A 92 -10.51 10.21 11.42
CA ILE A 92 -10.26 10.58 10.02
C ILE A 92 -11.47 10.23 9.14
N ALA A 93 -12.04 9.02 9.29
CA ALA A 93 -13.19 8.58 8.50
C ALA A 93 -14.42 9.47 8.74
N VAL A 94 -14.77 9.71 10.00
CA VAL A 94 -15.91 10.55 10.41
C VAL A 94 -15.72 11.99 9.98
N GLY A 95 -14.53 12.56 10.15
CA GLY A 95 -14.21 13.92 9.73
C GLY A 95 -14.39 14.11 8.22
N MET A 96 -13.94 13.13 7.43
CA MET A 96 -14.12 13.15 5.97
C MET A 96 -15.58 12.98 5.57
N MET A 97 -16.32 12.04 6.19
CA MET A 97 -17.76 11.88 5.91
C MET A 97 -18.57 13.15 6.18
N LYS A 98 -18.28 13.86 7.28
CA LYS A 98 -18.91 15.17 7.56
C LYS A 98 -18.61 16.21 6.48
N SER A 99 -17.40 16.20 5.90
CA SER A 99 -17.02 17.15 4.85
C SER A 99 -17.74 16.92 3.51
N TRP A 100 -18.32 15.73 3.30
CA TRP A 100 -19.03 15.36 2.07
C TRP A 100 -20.53 15.61 2.13
N GLU A 101 -21.07 16.01 3.28
CA GLU A 101 -22.51 16.12 3.48
C GLU A 101 -23.14 17.12 2.50
N GLY A 102 -24.15 16.66 1.76
CA GLY A 102 -24.83 17.46 0.72
C GLY A 102 -24.01 17.69 -0.55
N GLN A 103 -22.88 17.02 -0.74
CA GLN A 103 -22.01 17.21 -1.90
C GLN A 103 -21.89 15.96 -2.78
N LEU A 104 -21.84 16.17 -4.10
CA LEU A 104 -21.44 15.13 -5.04
C LEU A 104 -19.91 14.98 -5.00
N ILE A 105 -19.43 13.80 -4.62
CA ILE A 105 -17.99 13.53 -4.49
C ILE A 105 -17.48 12.58 -5.56
N ASN A 106 -16.18 12.66 -5.84
CA ASN A 106 -15.48 11.59 -6.52
C ASN A 106 -14.96 10.60 -5.48
N THR A 107 -15.69 9.49 -5.29
CA THR A 107 -15.39 8.47 -4.27
C THR A 107 -13.94 8.01 -4.32
N PHE A 108 -13.38 7.77 -5.51
CA PHE A 108 -11.99 7.30 -5.62
C PHE A 108 -10.98 8.34 -5.12
N GLN A 109 -11.17 9.63 -5.43
CA GLN A 109 -10.29 10.68 -4.93
C GLN A 109 -10.41 10.87 -3.41
N GLU A 110 -11.62 10.74 -2.88
CA GLU A 110 -11.85 10.80 -1.43
C GLU A 110 -11.21 9.61 -0.71
N MET A 111 -11.36 8.39 -1.24
CA MET A 111 -10.68 7.21 -0.69
C MET A 111 -9.15 7.29 -0.78
N LYS A 112 -8.61 7.93 -1.83
CA LYS A 112 -7.17 8.23 -1.94
C LYS A 112 -6.70 9.24 -0.91
N THR A 113 -7.54 10.20 -0.54
CA THR A 113 -7.23 11.17 0.52
C THR A 113 -7.31 10.50 1.90
N TYR A 114 -8.34 9.68 2.14
CA TYR A 114 -8.49 8.89 3.36
C TYR A 114 -7.29 7.95 3.58
N ALA A 115 -6.95 7.12 2.59
CA ALA A 115 -5.85 6.18 2.69
C ALA A 115 -4.50 6.88 2.88
N PHE A 116 -4.29 8.05 2.26
CA PHE A 116 -3.09 8.86 2.47
C PHE A 116 -3.01 9.39 3.90
N ASN A 117 -4.12 9.90 4.46
CA ASN A 117 -4.16 10.39 5.84
C ASN A 117 -3.88 9.28 6.86
N VAL A 118 -4.46 8.09 6.65
CA VAL A 118 -4.20 6.90 7.50
C VAL A 118 -2.75 6.42 7.36
N ALA A 119 -2.17 6.50 6.15
CA ALA A 119 -0.75 6.19 5.95
C ALA A 119 0.15 7.16 6.72
N LEU A 120 -0.11 8.47 6.65
CA LEU A 120 0.64 9.47 7.42
C LEU A 120 0.53 9.24 8.92
N LEU A 121 -0.67 8.95 9.43
CA LEU A 121 -0.89 8.60 10.84
C LEU A 121 -0.06 7.37 11.24
N SER A 122 -0.01 6.34 10.40
CA SER A 122 0.78 5.12 10.67
C SER A 122 2.30 5.39 10.65
N ILE A 123 2.73 6.37 9.85
CA ILE A 123 4.15 6.69 9.67
C ILE A 123 4.66 7.62 10.76
N PHE A 124 3.95 8.71 11.01
CA PHE A 124 4.36 9.81 11.88
C PHE A 124 3.64 9.83 13.22
N GLY A 125 2.60 9.01 13.41
CA GLY A 125 1.77 9.05 14.62
C GLY A 125 0.82 10.24 14.64
N LYS A 126 0.42 10.67 15.84
CA LYS A 126 -0.53 11.77 16.07
C LYS A 126 0.10 13.15 15.96
N GLU A 127 1.42 13.22 15.87
CA GLU A 127 2.14 14.48 15.82
C GLU A 127 1.89 15.18 14.48
N GLU A 128 1.80 16.51 14.54
CA GLU A 128 1.62 17.31 13.34
C GLU A 128 2.90 17.22 12.48
N VAL A 129 2.75 16.66 11.29
CA VAL A 129 3.86 16.58 10.34
C VAL A 129 4.13 17.98 9.81
N LEU A 130 5.31 18.52 10.14
CA LEU A 130 5.80 19.76 9.55
C LEU A 130 5.72 19.67 8.02
N ASN A 131 5.14 20.70 7.40
CA ASN A 131 4.95 20.79 5.95
C ASN A 131 4.10 19.66 5.35
N ARG A 132 3.09 19.15 6.09
CA ARG A 132 2.16 18.11 5.63
C ARG A 132 1.57 18.38 4.24
N GLU A 133 1.15 19.62 3.99
CA GLU A 133 0.56 19.99 2.69
C GLU A 133 1.59 19.97 1.55
N ASP A 134 2.83 20.40 1.80
CA ASP A 134 3.90 20.30 0.80
C ASP A 134 4.30 18.84 0.56
N LEU A 135 4.36 18.01 1.60
CA LEU A 135 4.58 16.56 1.48
C LEU A 135 3.51 15.93 0.60
N LYS A 136 2.23 16.22 0.88
CA LYS A 136 1.07 15.76 0.09
C LYS A 136 1.17 16.21 -1.36
N LYS A 137 1.46 17.49 -1.60
CA LYS A 137 1.61 18.08 -2.93
C LYS A 137 2.74 17.41 -3.72
N CYS A 138 3.92 17.26 -3.12
CA CYS A 138 5.06 16.59 -3.72
C CYS A 138 4.74 15.14 -4.07
N TYR A 139 4.11 14.41 -3.13
CA TYR A 139 3.72 13.03 -3.34
C TYR A 139 2.69 12.89 -4.50
N TYR A 140 1.73 13.80 -4.63
CA TYR A 140 0.76 13.75 -5.73
C TYR A 140 1.41 14.01 -7.10
N ILE A 141 2.42 14.88 -7.16
CA ILE A 141 3.21 15.09 -8.38
C ILE A 141 4.04 13.84 -8.70
N LEU A 142 4.62 13.20 -7.68
CA LEU A 142 5.36 11.95 -7.82
C LEU A 142 4.47 10.83 -8.39
N GLU A 143 3.30 10.62 -7.79
CA GLU A 143 2.32 9.60 -8.18
C GLU A 143 1.85 9.76 -9.64
N LYS A 144 1.54 11.00 -10.05
CA LYS A 144 1.09 11.28 -11.43
C LYS A 144 2.10 10.86 -12.50
N GLY A 145 3.40 10.90 -12.21
CA GLY A 145 4.42 10.45 -13.15
C GLY A 145 4.80 8.99 -13.01
N TYR A 146 4.26 8.25 -12.03
CA TYR A 146 4.68 6.89 -11.74
C TYR A 146 4.59 6.01 -13.00
N ASN A 147 3.46 6.05 -13.73
CA ASN A 147 3.24 5.29 -14.96
C ASN A 147 3.61 6.04 -16.25
N SER A 148 4.30 7.18 -16.16
CA SER A 148 4.74 7.92 -17.35
C SER A 148 5.98 7.29 -18.00
N MET A 149 6.23 7.62 -19.27
CA MET A 149 7.46 7.22 -19.95
C MET A 149 8.69 7.82 -19.21
N PRO A 150 9.76 7.04 -19.00
CA PRO A 150 10.88 7.42 -18.14
C PRO A 150 11.88 8.38 -18.81
N ILE A 151 11.36 9.42 -19.45
CA ILE A 151 12.11 10.43 -20.19
C ILE A 151 12.29 11.64 -19.28
N ASN A 152 13.53 11.90 -18.84
CA ASN A 152 13.81 13.00 -17.90
C ASN A 152 14.11 14.32 -18.61
N LEU A 153 13.17 14.81 -19.41
CA LEU A 153 13.28 16.09 -20.11
C LEU A 153 12.29 17.13 -19.55
N PRO A 154 12.65 18.42 -19.51
CA PRO A 154 11.72 19.48 -19.11
C PRO A 154 10.37 19.37 -19.85
N GLY A 155 9.27 19.54 -19.12
CA GLY A 155 7.91 19.40 -19.65
C GLY A 155 7.28 18.02 -19.47
N THR A 156 8.08 16.95 -19.39
CA THR A 156 7.57 15.58 -19.17
C THR A 156 7.04 15.37 -17.74
N LEU A 157 6.12 14.42 -17.58
CA LEU A 157 5.64 14.00 -16.26
C LEU A 157 6.77 13.41 -15.42
N PHE A 158 7.60 12.54 -16.00
CA PHE A 158 8.73 11.92 -15.31
C PHE A 158 9.71 12.97 -14.74
N HIS A 159 10.07 13.99 -15.53
CA HIS A 159 10.93 15.08 -15.04
C HIS A 159 10.32 15.85 -13.86
N LYS A 160 9.03 16.18 -13.93
CA LYS A 160 8.31 16.84 -12.83
C LYS A 160 8.28 15.97 -11.57
N SER A 161 8.02 14.67 -11.72
CA SER A 161 8.01 13.73 -10.61
C SER A 161 9.39 13.53 -9.99
N MET A 162 10.47 13.52 -10.78
CA MET A 162 11.83 13.47 -10.24
C MET A 162 12.21 14.73 -9.46
N LYS A 163 11.71 15.92 -9.84
CA LYS A 163 11.85 17.14 -9.03
C LYS A 163 11.09 17.04 -7.71
N ALA A 164 9.81 16.66 -7.77
CA ALA A 164 9.00 16.45 -6.57
C ALA A 164 9.60 15.37 -5.65
N ARG A 165 10.25 14.33 -6.20
CA ARG A 165 10.96 13.32 -5.42
C ARG A 165 12.13 13.88 -4.61
N LYS A 166 12.87 14.85 -5.17
CA LYS A 166 13.96 15.53 -4.47
C LYS A 166 13.43 16.42 -3.34
N GLU A 167 12.37 17.18 -3.62
CA GLU A 167 11.69 18.02 -2.61
C GLU A 167 11.13 17.16 -1.46
N LEU A 168 10.49 16.04 -1.80
CA LEU A 168 9.96 15.09 -0.82
C LEU A 168 11.08 14.50 0.05
N ALA A 169 12.25 14.19 -0.52
CA ALA A 169 13.41 13.73 0.24
C ALA A 169 13.88 14.79 1.25
N GLN A 170 13.89 16.06 0.86
CA GLN A 170 14.32 17.16 1.73
C GLN A 170 13.34 17.38 2.89
N ILE A 171 12.03 17.33 2.61
CA ILE A 171 11.00 17.42 3.66
C ILE A 171 11.18 16.28 4.68
N LEU A 172 11.34 15.05 4.19
CA LEU A 172 11.54 13.88 5.05
C LEU A 172 12.85 13.95 5.84
N ALA A 173 13.95 14.42 5.23
CA ALA A 173 15.21 14.62 5.94
C ALA A 173 15.06 15.59 7.11
N ASN A 174 14.30 16.69 6.93
CA ASN A 174 14.03 17.63 8.01
C ASN A 174 13.20 16.98 9.14
N VAL A 175 12.15 16.23 8.78
CA VAL A 175 11.32 15.50 9.77
C VAL A 175 12.16 14.48 10.55
N ILE A 176 13.00 13.69 9.85
CA ILE A 176 13.89 12.71 10.47
C ILE A 176 14.88 13.38 11.43
N SER A 177 15.47 14.50 11.02
CA SER A 177 16.43 15.26 11.84
C SER A 177 15.80 15.75 13.15
N ILE A 178 14.59 16.33 13.08
CA ILE A 178 13.85 16.79 14.27
C ILE A 178 13.54 15.60 15.19
N GLN A 179 13.04 14.49 14.62
CA GLN A 179 12.71 13.31 15.41
C GLN A 179 13.92 12.72 16.14
N ARG A 180 15.12 12.75 15.50
CA ARG A 180 16.36 12.28 16.12
C ARG A 180 16.76 13.13 17.34
N GLN A 181 16.46 14.42 17.32
CA GLN A 181 16.75 15.34 18.43
C GLN A 181 15.80 15.14 19.61
N MET A 182 14.52 14.85 19.35
CA MET A 182 13.50 14.70 20.40
C MET A 182 13.63 13.41 21.23
N LYS A 183 14.44 12.43 20.78
CA LYS A 183 14.69 11.13 21.46
C LYS A 183 13.41 10.37 21.89
N HIS A 184 12.29 10.64 21.24
CA HIS A 184 11.02 10.01 21.60
C HIS A 184 10.92 8.61 20.99
N ASN A 185 10.69 7.60 21.82
CA ASN A 185 10.52 6.23 21.36
C ASN A 185 9.07 6.05 20.89
N GLN A 186 8.84 6.20 19.59
CA GLN A 186 7.50 6.09 18.99
C GLN A 186 7.26 4.69 18.42
N ARG A 187 6.02 4.20 18.53
CA ARG A 187 5.58 2.89 17.99
C ARG A 187 5.13 2.95 16.51
N ASN A 188 5.30 4.09 15.86
CA ASN A 188 4.99 4.32 14.45
C ASN A 188 6.13 3.85 13.54
N LEU A 189 5.94 3.95 12.21
CA LEU A 189 6.96 3.51 11.25
C LEU A 189 8.27 4.28 11.38
N LEU A 190 8.21 5.61 11.49
CA LEU A 190 9.41 6.45 11.58
C LEU A 190 10.26 6.06 12.80
N GLY A 191 9.63 5.96 13.97
CA GLY A 191 10.28 5.50 15.20
C GLY A 191 10.84 4.09 15.07
N SER A 192 10.11 3.17 14.42
CA SER A 192 10.61 1.81 14.17
C SER A 192 11.86 1.81 13.30
N LEU A 193 11.86 2.51 12.16
CA LEU A 193 13.01 2.62 11.26
C LEU A 193 14.22 3.28 11.94
N MET A 194 13.99 4.28 12.79
CA MET A 194 15.05 4.97 13.55
C MET A 194 15.60 4.16 14.73
N SER A 195 14.87 3.14 15.19
CA SER A 195 15.31 2.27 16.29
C SER A 195 16.28 1.16 15.86
N ASP A 196 16.67 1.11 14.58
CA ASP A 196 17.64 0.12 14.09
C ASP A 196 18.99 0.29 14.79
N LYS A 197 19.51 -0.80 15.37
CA LYS A 197 20.75 -0.77 16.16
C LYS A 197 21.98 -0.47 15.31
N GLU A 198 21.98 -0.94 14.07
CA GLU A 198 23.05 -0.68 13.09
C GLU A 198 22.92 0.71 12.46
N GLY A 199 21.79 1.38 12.65
CA GLY A 199 21.48 2.70 12.12
C GLY A 199 21.18 2.68 10.62
N LEU A 200 19.93 2.98 10.25
CA LEU A 200 19.60 3.33 8.86
C LEU A 200 20.04 4.77 8.55
N THR A 201 20.51 4.99 7.33
CA THR A 201 20.77 6.35 6.84
C THR A 201 19.46 7.11 6.62
N ASP A 202 19.51 8.43 6.61
CA ASP A 202 18.31 9.26 6.36
C ASP A 202 17.70 8.99 4.98
N GLU A 203 18.54 8.68 3.97
CA GLU A 203 18.08 8.25 2.64
C GLU A 203 17.33 6.91 2.73
N GLN A 204 17.85 5.93 3.47
CA GLN A 204 17.17 4.64 3.66
C GLN A 204 15.82 4.80 4.38
N VAL A 205 15.75 5.65 5.40
CA VAL A 205 14.50 5.93 6.11
C VAL A 205 13.51 6.65 5.18
N ALA A 206 13.95 7.68 4.46
CA ALA A 206 13.09 8.46 3.56
C ALA A 206 12.53 7.60 2.41
N ASP A 207 13.38 6.79 1.75
CA ASP A 207 12.97 5.90 0.67
C ASP A 207 11.91 4.89 1.13
N ASN A 208 12.07 4.31 2.33
CA ASN A 208 11.09 3.38 2.89
C ASN A 208 9.78 4.07 3.30
N ILE A 209 9.83 5.31 3.80
CA ILE A 209 8.63 6.11 4.07
C ILE A 209 7.85 6.37 2.78
N ILE A 210 8.52 6.87 1.73
CA ILE A 210 7.91 7.12 0.42
C ILE A 210 7.31 5.82 -0.13
N GLY A 211 8.05 4.72 0.02
CA GLY A 211 7.60 3.41 -0.38
C GLY A 211 6.32 2.95 0.33
N VAL A 212 6.22 3.14 1.64
CA VAL A 212 5.02 2.78 2.40
C VAL A 212 3.83 3.66 2.04
N ILE A 213 4.01 4.97 1.85
CA ILE A 213 2.93 5.86 1.36
C ILE A 213 2.42 5.37 0.00
N PHE A 214 3.35 5.00 -0.90
CA PHE A 214 3.02 4.44 -2.20
C PHE A 214 2.20 3.16 -2.11
N ALA A 215 2.65 2.19 -1.33
CA ALA A 215 1.94 0.93 -1.17
C ALA A 215 0.57 1.10 -0.50
N ALA A 216 0.47 1.94 0.54
CA ALA A 216 -0.72 2.05 1.37
C ALA A 216 -1.86 2.84 0.71
N ARG A 217 -1.54 3.87 -0.11
CA ARG A 217 -2.56 4.79 -0.62
C ARG A 217 -3.44 4.17 -1.71
N ASP A 218 -2.84 3.82 -2.84
CA ASP A 218 -3.63 3.49 -4.04
C ASP A 218 -4.29 2.11 -3.92
N THR A 219 -3.65 1.16 -3.22
CA THR A 219 -4.23 -0.17 -2.97
C THR A 219 -5.46 -0.08 -2.07
N THR A 220 -5.34 0.55 -0.90
CA THR A 220 -6.44 0.72 0.07
C THR A 220 -7.56 1.57 -0.52
N ALA A 221 -7.23 2.66 -1.22
CA ALA A 221 -8.23 3.50 -1.86
C ALA A 221 -9.06 2.74 -2.91
N SER A 222 -8.39 1.88 -3.68
CA SER A 222 -9.06 1.02 -4.67
C SER A 222 -9.99 0.00 -3.98
N VAL A 223 -9.52 -0.66 -2.91
CA VAL A 223 -10.35 -1.60 -2.12
C VAL A 223 -11.60 -0.89 -1.60
N LEU A 224 -11.44 0.25 -0.93
CA LEU A 224 -12.56 1.00 -0.34
C LEU A 224 -13.55 1.47 -1.41
N THR A 225 -13.06 1.91 -2.57
CA THR A 225 -13.92 2.30 -3.70
C THR A 225 -14.74 1.13 -4.21
N TRP A 226 -14.13 -0.06 -4.34
CA TRP A 226 -14.86 -1.27 -4.72
C TRP A 226 -15.85 -1.74 -3.66
N ILE A 227 -15.50 -1.64 -2.36
CA ILE A 227 -16.42 -1.95 -1.26
C ILE A 227 -17.68 -1.08 -1.39
N LEU A 228 -17.51 0.24 -1.54
CA LEU A 228 -18.63 1.17 -1.66
C LEU A 228 -19.49 0.86 -2.89
N LYS A 229 -18.86 0.58 -4.03
CA LYS A 229 -19.57 0.17 -5.26
C LYS A 229 -20.37 -1.12 -5.06
N TYR A 230 -19.75 -2.17 -4.53
CA TYR A 230 -20.42 -3.46 -4.35
C TYR A 230 -21.53 -3.41 -3.31
N LEU A 231 -21.35 -2.67 -2.21
CA LEU A 231 -22.41 -2.46 -1.22
C LEU A 231 -23.59 -1.68 -1.82
N ALA A 232 -23.33 -0.64 -2.61
CA ALA A 232 -24.38 0.11 -3.30
C ALA A 232 -25.18 -0.76 -4.29
N GLU A 233 -24.52 -1.71 -4.95
CA GLU A 233 -25.15 -2.65 -5.89
C GLU A 233 -25.81 -3.85 -5.20
N ASN A 234 -25.55 -4.07 -3.90
CA ASN A 234 -26.10 -5.19 -3.12
C ASN A 234 -26.76 -4.69 -1.82
N PRO A 235 -27.94 -4.06 -1.89
CA PRO A 235 -28.58 -3.43 -0.73
C PRO A 235 -28.84 -4.39 0.44
N SER A 236 -29.11 -5.66 0.19
CA SER A 236 -29.31 -6.67 1.25
C SER A 236 -28.03 -6.93 2.06
N VAL A 237 -26.87 -6.87 1.42
CA VAL A 237 -25.56 -6.99 2.09
C VAL A 237 -25.27 -5.72 2.88
N LEU A 238 -25.55 -4.53 2.31
CA LEU A 238 -25.44 -3.26 3.03
C LEU A 238 -26.32 -3.23 4.28
N GLN A 239 -27.57 -3.69 4.18
CA GLN A 239 -28.50 -3.89 5.30
C GLN A 239 -28.08 -4.99 6.28
N SER A 240 -27.03 -5.76 6.00
CA SER A 240 -26.47 -6.71 6.96
C SER A 240 -25.27 -6.13 7.70
N CYS A 241 -24.72 -4.99 7.26
CA CYS A 241 -23.55 -4.33 7.82
C CYS A 241 -23.89 -3.34 8.97
N HIS A 242 -24.78 -3.70 9.90
CA HIS A 242 -25.15 -2.86 11.05
C HIS A 242 -24.27 -3.07 12.30
N GLU A 243 -23.22 -3.89 12.18
CA GLU A 243 -22.36 -4.32 13.29
C GLU A 243 -21.75 -3.13 14.05
N GLN A 244 -21.31 -2.08 13.32
CA GLN A 244 -20.80 -0.86 13.95
C GLN A 244 -21.88 -0.17 14.79
N GLU A 245 -23.11 -0.05 14.29
CA GLU A 245 -24.22 0.59 15.00
C GLU A 245 -24.59 -0.19 16.26
N GLU A 246 -24.61 -1.52 16.18
CA GLU A 246 -24.83 -2.42 17.33
C GLU A 246 -23.78 -2.20 18.41
N ILE A 247 -22.50 -2.23 18.04
CA ILE A 247 -21.39 -1.97 18.96
C ILE A 247 -21.54 -0.58 19.61
N MET A 248 -21.90 0.45 18.84
CA MET A 248 -22.08 1.81 19.37
C MET A 248 -23.30 1.94 20.29
N ARG A 249 -24.35 1.13 20.11
CA ARG A 249 -25.51 1.09 21.02
C ARG A 249 -25.18 0.44 22.36
N GLU A 250 -24.37 -0.62 22.35
CA GLU A 250 -23.93 -1.33 23.57
C GLU A 250 -23.00 -0.51 24.45
N LYS A 251 -22.26 0.45 23.89
CA LYS A 251 -21.37 1.32 24.67
C LYS A 251 -22.17 2.30 25.53
N CYS A 252 -22.10 2.14 26.85
CA CYS A 252 -22.67 3.04 27.85
C CYS A 252 -21.62 4.01 28.41
N GLY A 253 -21.94 5.33 28.42
CA GLY A 253 -21.08 6.39 28.97
C GLY A 253 -19.89 6.79 28.11
N GLY A 254 -19.47 8.07 28.18
CA GLY A 254 -18.30 8.62 27.49
C GLY A 254 -18.45 8.89 25.98
N GLU A 255 -17.35 9.30 25.34
CA GLU A 255 -17.28 9.51 23.88
C GLU A 255 -17.28 8.14 23.16
N LYS A 256 -18.26 7.93 22.29
CA LYS A 256 -18.47 6.65 21.60
C LYS A 256 -17.50 6.52 20.43
N VAL A 257 -16.34 5.93 20.70
CA VAL A 257 -15.26 5.71 19.72
C VAL A 257 -14.95 4.21 19.61
N LEU A 258 -14.65 3.73 18.41
CA LEU A 258 -14.22 2.37 18.13
C LEU A 258 -12.83 2.09 18.74
N VAL A 259 -12.70 0.93 19.37
CA VAL A 259 -11.41 0.36 19.77
C VAL A 259 -11.12 -0.90 18.95
N TRP A 260 -9.87 -1.37 18.99
CA TRP A 260 -9.45 -2.56 18.25
C TRP A 260 -10.32 -3.80 18.50
N GLU A 261 -10.73 -4.01 19.75
CA GLU A 261 -11.56 -5.14 20.16
C GLU A 261 -12.93 -5.12 19.47
N ASP A 262 -13.47 -3.95 19.14
CA ASP A 262 -14.73 -3.80 18.43
C ASP A 262 -14.64 -4.32 17.00
N THR A 263 -13.50 -4.12 16.33
CA THR A 263 -13.30 -4.58 14.93
C THR A 263 -13.42 -6.10 14.79
N LYS A 264 -13.16 -6.85 15.87
CA LYS A 264 -13.32 -8.31 15.89
C LYS A 264 -14.78 -8.76 15.96
N LYS A 265 -15.69 -7.87 16.35
CA LYS A 265 -17.14 -8.08 16.39
C LYS A 265 -17.84 -7.71 15.08
N MET A 266 -17.08 -7.55 13.99
CA MET A 266 -17.62 -7.19 12.66
C MET A 266 -17.41 -8.29 11.59
N PRO A 267 -17.89 -9.53 11.81
CA PRO A 267 -17.70 -10.63 10.86
C PRO A 267 -18.28 -10.39 9.45
N ILE A 268 -19.42 -9.71 9.31
CA ILE A 268 -20.01 -9.39 8.00
C ILE A 268 -19.13 -8.38 7.27
N THR A 269 -18.70 -7.31 7.94
CA THR A 269 -17.77 -6.32 7.40
C THR A 269 -16.48 -6.99 6.94
N SER A 270 -15.95 -7.93 7.72
CA SER A 270 -14.76 -8.71 7.35
C SER A 270 -14.98 -9.54 6.07
N ARG A 271 -16.13 -10.21 5.95
CA ARG A 271 -16.49 -10.98 4.74
C ARG A 271 -16.62 -10.10 3.51
N VAL A 272 -17.21 -8.90 3.64
CA VAL A 272 -17.31 -7.92 2.55
C VAL A 272 -15.91 -7.49 2.08
N ILE A 273 -14.99 -7.23 3.00
CA ILE A 273 -13.59 -6.89 2.65
C ILE A 273 -12.94 -8.05 1.88
N GLN A 274 -13.06 -9.28 2.39
CA GLN A 274 -12.45 -10.46 1.75
C GLN A 274 -13.04 -10.73 0.35
N GLU A 275 -14.35 -10.67 0.21
CA GLU A 275 -15.02 -10.88 -1.07
C GLU A 275 -14.68 -9.77 -2.07
N THR A 276 -14.57 -8.52 -1.61
CA THR A 276 -14.11 -7.42 -2.45
C THR A 276 -12.69 -7.65 -2.95
N LEU A 277 -11.77 -8.07 -2.08
CA LEU A 277 -10.39 -8.40 -2.47
C LEU A 277 -10.34 -9.54 -3.49
N ARG A 278 -11.20 -10.56 -3.33
CA ARG A 278 -11.31 -11.70 -4.25
C ARG A 278 -11.81 -11.28 -5.63
N VAL A 279 -12.84 -10.44 -5.71
CA VAL A 279 -13.49 -10.08 -6.98
C VAL A 279 -12.77 -8.94 -7.70
N ALA A 280 -12.38 -7.89 -6.99
CA ALA A 280 -11.82 -6.68 -7.59
C ALA A 280 -10.38 -6.84 -8.11
N SER A 281 -9.63 -7.82 -7.60
CA SER A 281 -8.24 -8.11 -8.04
C SER A 281 -7.36 -6.86 -8.12
N ILE A 282 -7.26 -6.12 -7.00
CA ILE A 282 -6.63 -4.79 -6.88
C ILE A 282 -5.21 -4.74 -7.47
N LEU A 283 -4.43 -5.78 -7.24
CA LEU A 283 -3.16 -6.01 -7.90
C LEU A 283 -3.31 -7.22 -8.81
N SER A 284 -3.36 -6.99 -10.12
CA SER A 284 -3.68 -8.04 -11.09
C SER A 284 -2.51 -8.99 -11.37
N PHE A 285 -1.27 -8.57 -11.12
CA PHE A 285 -0.07 -9.40 -11.30
C PHE A 285 1.10 -8.88 -10.46
N THR A 286 2.08 -9.75 -10.23
CA THR A 286 3.38 -9.39 -9.64
C THR A 286 4.50 -9.85 -10.55
N PHE A 287 5.58 -9.08 -10.62
CA PHE A 287 6.73 -9.41 -11.45
C PHE A 287 7.78 -10.19 -10.65
N ARG A 288 8.32 -11.22 -11.29
CA ARG A 288 9.44 -12.03 -10.80
C ARG A 288 10.41 -12.28 -11.95
N GLU A 289 11.69 -12.27 -11.63
CA GLU A 289 12.79 -12.62 -12.52
C GLU A 289 13.45 -13.90 -11.99
N ALA A 290 13.58 -14.91 -12.85
CA ALA A 290 14.32 -16.12 -12.52
C ALA A 290 15.80 -15.79 -12.40
N VAL A 291 16.47 -16.23 -11.34
CA VAL A 291 17.90 -15.98 -11.12
C VAL A 291 18.80 -17.06 -11.73
N GLU A 292 18.19 -18.16 -12.17
CA GLU A 292 18.78 -19.28 -12.89
C GLU A 292 17.72 -19.88 -13.83
N ASP A 293 18.12 -20.83 -14.68
CA ASP A 293 17.18 -21.54 -15.54
C ASP A 293 16.25 -22.40 -14.70
N VAL A 294 14.93 -22.22 -14.87
CA VAL A 294 13.90 -22.97 -14.14
C VAL A 294 13.05 -23.77 -15.12
N GLU A 295 13.11 -25.08 -15.00
CA GLU A 295 12.17 -25.96 -15.70
C GLU A 295 10.79 -25.87 -15.07
N PHE A 296 9.81 -25.59 -15.91
CA PHE A 296 8.43 -25.41 -15.53
C PHE A 296 7.57 -26.46 -16.23
N GLU A 297 7.14 -27.49 -15.49
CA GLU A 297 6.14 -28.43 -15.98
C GLU A 297 4.78 -27.72 -15.97
N GLY A 298 4.32 -27.29 -17.14
CA GLY A 298 2.94 -26.84 -17.28
C GLY A 298 1.99 -28.02 -17.06
N PRO A 299 0.73 -27.78 -16.64
CA PRO A 299 -0.27 -28.84 -16.72
C PRO A 299 -0.35 -29.32 -18.16
N GLU A 300 -0.33 -30.66 -18.36
CA GLU A 300 -0.44 -31.29 -19.67
C GLU A 300 -1.56 -30.60 -20.45
N SER A 301 -1.20 -30.01 -21.58
CA SER A 301 -2.19 -29.56 -22.54
C SER A 301 -2.91 -30.82 -23.03
N GLY A 302 -4.05 -31.12 -22.41
CA GLY A 302 -4.96 -32.17 -22.89
C GLY A 302 -5.22 -31.92 -24.37
N SER A 303 -4.78 -32.87 -25.18
CA SER A 303 -5.10 -33.02 -26.60
C SER A 303 -6.59 -33.21 -26.81
#